data_AF-A0A951LDS9-F1
#
_entry.id   AF-A0A951LDS9-F1
#
_cell.length_a   1.000
_cell.length_b   1.000
_cell.length_c   1.000
_cell.angle_alpha   90.00
_cell.angle_beta   90.00
_cell.angle_gamma   90.00
#
_symmetry.space_group_name_H-M   'P 1'
#
loop_
_entity.id
_entity.type
_entity.pdbx_description
1 polymer ?
#
loop_
_entity_poly.entity_id
_entity_poly.type
_entity_poly.pdbx_seq_one_letter_code
_entity_poly.pdbx_strand_id
1 'polypeptide(L)'
;MTETNTIRPPEGLFAGPRGVEAIADLFANVWQLGYVTTDLDRAVETMGERFGLEHCLELPTGGATFLVGDQPAEWEARFAMGARGGLIVELIEPIAGEVEFYRRFLPSDGSFAVRLHHFATFIPLGDEHWERLGELLERAGLRFDYTVLIPNRVRAGYIDTSSALGHWLEVCQLQQEDTEFFSGLVRDSA
;
A
#
# COMPACT_ATOMS: atom_id res chain seq x y z
N MET A 1 -25.55 -10.86 -28.06
CA MET A 1 -24.09 -10.95 -28.23
C MET A 1 -23.49 -10.23 -27.04
N THR A 2 -22.93 -10.99 -26.10
CA THR A 2 -22.23 -10.48 -24.92
C THR A 2 -20.89 -9.93 -25.37
N GLU A 3 -20.66 -8.62 -25.20
CA GLU A 3 -19.35 -8.02 -25.38
C GLU A 3 -18.38 -8.68 -24.40
N THR A 4 -17.35 -9.35 -24.93
CA THR A 4 -16.22 -9.81 -24.15
C THR A 4 -15.53 -8.58 -23.57
N ASN A 5 -15.71 -8.40 -22.26
CA ASN A 5 -15.02 -7.42 -21.44
C ASN A 5 -13.51 -7.66 -21.60
N THR A 6 -12.87 -6.94 -22.52
CA THR A 6 -11.45 -7.08 -22.78
C THR A 6 -10.72 -6.38 -21.66
N ILE A 7 -10.24 -7.17 -20.70
CA ILE A 7 -9.41 -6.71 -19.60
C ILE A 7 -8.16 -6.06 -20.20
N ARG A 8 -7.85 -4.84 -19.74
CA ARG A 8 -6.73 -4.04 -20.24
C ARG A 8 -5.42 -4.81 -19.99
N PRO A 9 -4.46 -4.80 -20.93
CA PRO A 9 -3.20 -5.50 -20.71
C PRO A 9 -2.45 -4.95 -19.48
N PRO A 10 -1.89 -5.82 -18.61
CA PRO A 10 -1.29 -5.46 -17.32
C PRO A 10 0.15 -4.88 -17.42
N GLU A 11 0.61 -4.50 -18.61
CA GLU A 11 2.01 -4.14 -18.81
C GLU A 11 2.37 -2.79 -18.18
N GLY A 12 3.52 -2.73 -17.51
CA GLY A 12 4.15 -1.48 -17.09
C GLY A 12 3.80 -0.97 -15.68
N LEU A 13 3.14 -1.77 -14.82
CA LEU A 13 2.86 -1.37 -13.43
C LEU A 13 4.11 -0.94 -12.67
N PHE A 14 5.22 -1.66 -12.88
CA PHE A 14 6.55 -1.34 -12.34
C PHE A 14 7.55 -0.99 -13.44
N ALA A 15 7.13 -0.32 -14.52
CA ALA A 15 8.10 0.31 -15.42
C ALA A 15 9.06 1.20 -14.58
N GLY A 16 10.35 1.27 -14.95
CA GLY A 16 11.39 1.84 -14.10
C GLY A 16 10.94 3.12 -13.38
N PRO A 17 11.07 3.21 -12.04
CA PRO A 17 10.48 4.30 -11.27
C PRO A 17 10.99 5.63 -11.80
N ARG A 18 10.08 6.60 -11.97
CA ARG A 18 10.51 7.97 -12.27
C ARG A 18 11.28 8.48 -11.07
N GLY A 19 12.40 9.15 -11.32
CA GLY A 19 13.15 9.85 -10.27
C GLY A 19 12.24 10.85 -9.56
N VAL A 20 12.47 11.03 -8.26
CA VAL A 20 11.69 11.93 -7.42
C VAL A 20 12.47 13.23 -7.20
N GLU A 21 12.00 14.29 -7.84
CA GLU A 21 12.54 15.65 -7.74
C GLU A 21 11.59 16.58 -6.97
N ALA A 22 10.30 16.24 -6.96
CA ALA A 22 9.25 16.86 -6.16
C ALA A 22 8.33 15.79 -5.55
N ILE A 23 7.68 16.11 -4.43
CA ILE A 23 6.69 15.20 -3.79
C ILE A 23 5.59 14.79 -4.78
N ALA A 24 5.21 15.66 -5.71
CA ALA A 24 4.21 15.37 -6.72
C ALA A 24 4.60 14.23 -7.69
N ASP A 25 5.90 13.92 -7.84
CA ASP A 25 6.36 12.82 -8.70
C ASP A 25 5.92 11.45 -8.15
N LEU A 26 5.67 11.35 -6.84
CA LEU A 26 5.14 10.15 -6.20
C LEU A 26 3.80 9.70 -6.79
N PHE A 27 2.94 10.65 -7.19
CA PHE A 27 1.65 10.31 -7.79
C PHE A 27 1.78 9.63 -9.15
N ALA A 28 2.87 9.86 -9.87
CA ALA A 28 3.14 9.20 -11.14
C ALA A 28 3.61 7.75 -10.99
N ASN A 29 4.02 7.36 -9.77
CA ASN A 29 4.55 6.04 -9.44
C ASN A 29 3.59 5.23 -8.55
N VAL A 30 2.31 5.62 -8.46
CA VAL A 30 1.30 4.86 -7.70
C VAL A 30 1.10 3.49 -8.34
N TRP A 31 1.18 2.45 -7.52
CA TRP A 31 1.04 1.05 -7.94
C TRP A 31 0.02 0.27 -7.11
N GLN A 32 -0.35 0.75 -5.93
CA GLN A 32 -1.33 0.13 -5.04
C GLN A 32 -2.25 1.16 -4.37
N LEU A 33 -3.51 0.76 -4.17
CA LEU A 33 -4.48 1.43 -3.30
C LEU A 33 -4.69 0.57 -2.05
N GLY A 34 -4.33 1.11 -0.87
CA GLY A 34 -4.54 0.44 0.40
C GLY A 34 -5.83 0.87 1.07
N TYR A 35 -6.68 -0.10 1.39
CA TYR A 35 -7.90 0.08 2.15
C TYR A 35 -7.79 -0.62 3.50
N VAL A 36 -8.23 0.07 4.56
CA VAL A 36 -8.40 -0.54 5.88
C VAL A 36 -9.82 -1.04 6.05
N THR A 37 -9.97 -2.13 6.79
CA THR A 37 -11.25 -2.76 7.12
C THR A 37 -11.31 -3.17 8.59
N THR A 38 -12.52 -3.25 9.13
CA THR A 38 -12.75 -3.81 10.48
C THR A 38 -12.74 -5.34 10.52
N ASP A 39 -12.82 -5.99 9.34
CA ASP A 39 -12.94 -7.44 9.17
C ASP A 39 -12.40 -7.81 7.79
N LEU A 40 -11.28 -8.54 7.72
CA LEU A 40 -10.62 -8.86 6.44
C LEU A 40 -11.46 -9.82 5.60
N ASP A 41 -11.99 -10.86 6.21
CA ASP A 41 -12.70 -11.93 5.50
C ASP A 41 -13.95 -11.37 4.83
N ARG A 42 -14.72 -10.56 5.58
CA ARG A 42 -15.91 -9.88 5.06
C ARG A 42 -15.55 -8.81 4.01
N ALA A 43 -14.39 -8.17 4.12
CA ALA A 43 -13.94 -7.22 3.11
C ALA A 43 -13.59 -7.92 1.80
N VAL A 44 -12.87 -9.04 1.84
CA VAL A 44 -12.55 -9.84 0.65
C VAL A 44 -13.84 -10.28 -0.05
N GLU A 45 -14.81 -10.83 0.71
CA GLU A 45 -16.12 -11.22 0.17
C GLU A 45 -16.84 -10.00 -0.45
N THR A 46 -16.96 -8.90 0.29
CA THR A 46 -17.65 -7.69 -0.18
C THR A 46 -16.99 -7.11 -1.44
N MET A 47 -15.66 -7.09 -1.49
CA MET A 47 -14.90 -6.55 -2.62
C MET A 47 -15.01 -7.45 -3.86
N GLY A 48 -15.00 -8.77 -3.67
CA GLY A 48 -15.30 -9.73 -4.73
C GLY A 48 -16.72 -9.57 -5.27
N GLU A 49 -17.74 -9.69 -4.42
CA GLU A 49 -19.14 -9.72 -4.84
C GLU A 49 -19.62 -8.40 -5.46
N ARG A 50 -19.24 -7.25 -4.87
CA ARG A 50 -19.77 -5.95 -5.29
C ARG A 50 -18.93 -5.24 -6.33
N PHE A 51 -17.61 -5.42 -6.27
CA PHE A 51 -16.67 -4.67 -7.11
C PHE A 51 -15.88 -5.57 -8.08
N GLY A 52 -16.02 -6.89 -7.97
CA GLY A 52 -15.34 -7.86 -8.84
C GLY A 52 -13.85 -7.96 -8.58
N LEU A 53 -13.39 -7.67 -7.35
CA LEU A 53 -12.01 -7.89 -6.94
C LEU A 53 -11.83 -9.37 -6.58
N GLU A 54 -11.55 -10.19 -7.59
CA GLU A 54 -11.38 -11.63 -7.43
C GLU A 54 -9.92 -11.99 -7.07
N HIS A 55 -9.70 -13.23 -6.62
CA HIS A 55 -8.36 -13.78 -6.34
C HIS A 55 -7.52 -13.00 -5.30
N CYS A 56 -8.17 -12.44 -4.26
CA CYS A 56 -7.43 -11.86 -3.15
C CYS A 56 -6.61 -12.94 -2.42
N LEU A 57 -5.31 -12.71 -2.29
CA LEU A 57 -4.37 -13.58 -1.57
C LEU A 57 -4.05 -12.96 -0.22
N GLU A 58 -4.23 -13.72 0.86
CA GLU A 58 -3.76 -13.32 2.19
C GLU A 58 -2.23 -13.41 2.24
N LEU A 59 -1.59 -12.38 2.78
CA LEU A 59 -0.13 -12.29 2.86
C LEU A 59 0.37 -12.58 4.29
N PRO A 60 1.49 -13.29 4.45
CA PRO A 60 2.10 -13.49 5.74
C PRO A 60 2.75 -12.20 6.24
N THR A 61 2.60 -11.91 7.54
CA THR A 61 3.17 -10.71 8.19
C THR A 61 4.43 -10.96 9.00
N GLY A 62 4.87 -12.22 9.07
CA GLY A 62 6.03 -12.62 9.85
C GLY A 62 7.32 -11.98 9.36
N GLY A 63 8.13 -11.47 10.30
CA GLY A 63 9.47 -10.94 10.02
C GLY A 63 9.53 -9.46 9.64
N ALA A 64 8.40 -8.75 9.63
CA ALA A 64 8.37 -7.30 9.49
C ALA A 64 8.78 -6.61 10.81
N THR A 65 9.51 -5.50 10.69
CA THR A 65 9.74 -4.55 11.79
C THR A 65 8.96 -3.28 11.51
N PHE A 66 8.12 -2.87 12.46
CA PHE A 66 7.36 -1.62 12.39
C PHE A 66 8.03 -0.55 13.26
N LEU A 67 8.27 0.62 12.68
CA LEU A 67 8.90 1.76 13.35
C LEU A 67 7.92 2.93 13.46
N VAL A 68 7.83 3.55 14.63
CA VAL A 68 7.22 4.87 14.85
C VAL A 68 8.34 5.89 14.93
N GLY A 69 8.49 6.71 13.88
CA GLY A 69 9.75 7.39 13.59
C GLY A 69 10.88 6.35 13.47
N ASP A 70 11.87 6.43 14.36
CA ASP A 70 13.03 5.52 14.38
C ASP A 70 12.94 4.41 15.46
N GLN A 71 11.82 4.33 16.20
CA GLN A 71 11.68 3.40 17.32
C GLN A 71 10.80 2.20 16.94
N PRO A 72 11.26 0.95 17.18
CA PRO A 72 10.42 -0.22 17.00
C PRO A 72 9.17 -0.19 17.88
N ALA A 73 8.06 -0.67 17.33
CA ALA A 73 6.82 -0.84 18.08
C ALA A 73 6.12 -2.16 17.73
N GLU A 74 5.35 -2.66 18.69
CA GLU A 74 4.46 -3.81 18.46
C GLU A 74 3.40 -3.42 17.46
N TRP A 75 3.18 -4.26 16.46
CA TRP A 75 2.25 -4.01 15.37
C TRP A 75 1.76 -5.33 14.80
N GLU A 76 0.44 -5.48 14.75
CA GLU A 76 -0.21 -6.66 14.20
C GLU A 76 -1.38 -6.22 13.31
N ALA A 77 -1.35 -6.67 12.07
CA ALA A 77 -2.41 -6.49 11.09
C ALA A 77 -2.50 -7.74 10.20
N ARG A 78 -3.63 -7.92 9.51
CA ARG A 78 -3.80 -8.92 8.46
C ARG A 78 -3.92 -8.22 7.11
N PHE A 79 -3.42 -8.85 6.06
CA PHE A 79 -3.34 -8.28 4.72
C PHE A 79 -3.89 -9.24 3.70
N ALA A 80 -4.74 -8.76 2.80
CA ALA A 80 -5.06 -9.45 1.57
C ALA A 80 -4.84 -8.52 0.38
N MET A 81 -4.29 -9.04 -0.71
CA MET A 81 -4.08 -8.27 -1.93
C MET A 81 -4.79 -8.93 -3.10
N GLY A 82 -5.52 -8.13 -3.87
CA GLY A 82 -6.12 -8.52 -5.13
C GLY A 82 -5.79 -7.49 -6.21
N ALA A 83 -6.05 -7.85 -7.46
CA ALA A 83 -5.99 -6.93 -8.58
C ALA A 83 -7.07 -7.29 -9.60
N ARG A 84 -7.25 -6.45 -10.61
CA ARG A 84 -8.09 -6.74 -11.78
C ARG A 84 -7.53 -6.05 -13.02
N GLY A 85 -6.28 -6.39 -13.34
CA GLY A 85 -5.48 -5.70 -14.35
C GLY A 85 -5.12 -4.27 -13.94
N GLY A 86 -3.82 -4.00 -13.71
CA GLY A 86 -3.33 -2.69 -13.28
C GLY A 86 -3.00 -2.64 -11.79
N LEU A 87 -3.44 -1.58 -11.10
CA LEU A 87 -3.10 -1.32 -9.69
C LEU A 87 -3.55 -2.46 -8.78
N ILE A 88 -2.76 -2.72 -7.75
CA ILE A 88 -3.11 -3.64 -6.67
C ILE A 88 -4.07 -2.95 -5.70
N VAL A 89 -5.04 -3.70 -5.20
CA VAL A 89 -5.90 -3.29 -4.09
C VAL A 89 -5.50 -4.13 -2.88
N GLU A 90 -4.97 -3.46 -1.86
CA GLU A 90 -4.63 -4.08 -0.58
C GLU A 90 -5.77 -3.82 0.41
N LEU A 91 -6.14 -4.86 1.16
CA LEU A 91 -7.10 -4.84 2.25
C LEU A 91 -6.36 -5.14 3.56
N ILE A 92 -6.52 -4.26 4.55
CA ILE A 92 -5.78 -4.30 5.80
C ILE A 92 -6.74 -4.35 6.99
N GLU A 93 -6.65 -5.39 7.81
CA GLU A 93 -7.36 -5.46 9.09
C GLU A 93 -6.38 -5.17 10.25
N PRO A 94 -6.51 -4.04 10.96
CA PRO A 94 -5.69 -3.75 12.14
C PRO A 94 -6.09 -4.61 13.34
N ILE A 95 -5.16 -5.39 13.89
CA ILE A 95 -5.41 -6.32 14.99
C ILE A 95 -4.99 -5.73 16.34
N ALA A 96 -3.70 -5.47 16.54
CA ALA A 96 -3.14 -5.07 17.83
C ALA A 96 -1.87 -4.21 17.72
N GLY A 97 -1.48 -3.57 18.81
CA GLY A 97 -0.30 -2.69 18.86
C GLY A 97 -0.54 -1.31 18.26
N GLU A 98 0.45 -0.76 17.57
CA GLU A 98 0.44 0.56 16.94
C GLU A 98 -0.38 0.57 15.64
N VAL A 99 -1.70 0.48 15.78
CA VAL A 99 -2.64 0.40 14.64
C VAL A 99 -3.62 1.57 14.54
N GLU A 100 -3.46 2.58 15.38
CA GLU A 100 -4.37 3.75 15.38
C GLU A 100 -4.27 4.56 14.08
N PHE A 101 -3.12 4.52 13.41
CA PHE A 101 -2.97 5.17 12.10
C PHE A 101 -3.87 4.54 11.01
N TYR A 102 -4.21 3.26 11.15
CA TYR A 102 -5.25 2.57 10.37
C TYR A 102 -6.65 2.86 10.91
N ARG A 103 -6.87 2.64 12.21
CA ARG A 103 -8.20 2.72 12.84
C ARG A 103 -8.85 4.09 12.75
N ARG A 104 -8.09 5.17 12.65
CA ARG A 104 -8.63 6.54 12.50
C ARG A 104 -9.55 6.73 11.29
N PHE A 105 -9.46 5.85 10.27
CA PHE A 105 -10.36 5.88 9.12
C PHE A 105 -11.60 4.99 9.28
N LEU A 106 -11.61 4.10 10.28
CA LEU A 106 -12.68 3.15 10.54
C LEU A 106 -13.73 3.73 11.51
N PRO A 107 -14.98 3.25 11.45
CA PRO A 107 -16.01 3.63 12.41
C PRO A 107 -15.62 3.27 13.85
N SER A 108 -15.76 4.24 14.76
CA SER A 108 -15.46 4.03 16.19
C SER A 108 -16.43 3.09 16.91
N ASP A 109 -17.59 2.81 16.30
CA ASP A 109 -18.59 1.88 16.82
C ASP A 109 -18.33 0.42 16.42
N GLY A 110 -17.25 0.16 15.67
CA GLY A 110 -16.90 -1.18 15.19
C GLY A 110 -17.81 -1.68 14.07
N SER A 111 -18.67 -0.83 13.50
CA SER A 111 -19.46 -1.21 12.33
C SER A 111 -18.56 -1.52 11.13
N PHE A 112 -18.99 -2.51 10.34
CA PHE A 112 -18.22 -2.95 9.19
C PHE A 112 -18.00 -1.82 8.17
N ALA A 113 -16.75 -1.61 7.80
CA ALA A 113 -16.38 -0.66 6.79
C ALA A 113 -15.12 -1.09 6.04
N VAL A 114 -15.04 -0.69 4.77
CA VAL A 114 -13.81 -0.67 3.97
C VAL A 114 -13.56 0.80 3.60
N ARG A 115 -12.36 1.31 3.89
CA ARG A 115 -12.04 2.74 3.80
C ARG A 115 -10.66 2.94 3.20
N LEU A 116 -10.56 3.86 2.23
CA LEU A 116 -9.28 4.21 1.64
C LEU A 116 -8.35 4.74 2.74
N HIS A 117 -7.16 4.17 2.82
CA HIS A 117 -6.14 4.52 3.80
C HIS A 117 -4.97 5.23 3.15
N HIS A 118 -4.38 4.62 2.13
CA HIS A 118 -3.15 5.11 1.53
C HIS A 118 -3.08 4.85 0.03
N PHE A 119 -2.28 5.66 -0.67
CA PHE A 119 -1.75 5.32 -1.98
C PHE A 119 -0.31 4.89 -1.81
N ALA A 120 0.02 3.69 -2.29
CA ALA A 120 1.40 3.23 -2.31
C ALA A 120 2.05 3.61 -3.64
N THR A 121 3.20 4.24 -3.53
CA THR A 121 4.08 4.63 -4.62
C THR A 121 5.39 3.88 -4.47
N PHE A 122 6.12 3.65 -5.56
CA PHE A 122 7.47 3.11 -5.49
C PHE A 122 8.52 4.13 -5.93
N ILE A 123 9.70 4.05 -5.33
CA ILE A 123 10.87 4.85 -5.67
C ILE A 123 12.06 3.91 -5.96
N PRO A 124 13.13 4.40 -6.61
CA PRO A 124 14.32 3.59 -6.80
C PRO A 124 14.92 3.12 -5.47
N LEU A 125 15.54 1.94 -5.48
CA LEU A 125 16.26 1.37 -4.34
C LEU A 125 17.49 2.19 -3.98
N GLY A 126 17.88 2.18 -2.70
CA GLY A 126 19.12 2.80 -2.21
C GLY A 126 18.87 3.93 -1.21
N ASP A 127 19.75 4.05 -0.22
CA ASP A 127 19.60 5.05 0.85
C ASP A 127 19.65 6.49 0.31
N GLU A 128 20.42 6.75 -0.75
CA GLU A 128 20.50 8.07 -1.38
C GLU A 128 19.13 8.60 -1.86
N HIS A 129 18.28 7.71 -2.40
CA HIS A 129 16.94 8.07 -2.84
C HIS A 129 15.98 8.27 -1.67
N TRP A 130 16.15 7.48 -0.61
CA TRP A 130 15.37 7.60 0.62
C TRP A 130 15.69 8.91 1.35
N GLU A 131 16.98 9.24 1.49
CA GLU A 131 17.47 10.47 2.10
C GLU A 131 17.02 11.70 1.32
N ARG A 132 17.18 11.68 -0.02
CA ARG A 132 16.70 12.77 -0.89
C ARG A 132 15.20 13.04 -0.70
N LEU A 133 14.40 11.98 -0.62
CA LEU A 133 12.97 12.12 -0.34
C LEU A 133 12.73 12.67 1.06
N GLY A 134 13.46 12.20 2.07
CA GLY A 134 13.44 12.75 3.42
C GLY A 134 13.66 14.26 3.44
N GLU A 135 14.65 14.77 2.71
CA GLU A 135 14.89 16.21 2.60
C GLU A 135 13.74 16.96 1.89
N LEU A 136 13.15 16.36 0.85
CA LEU A 136 11.99 16.94 0.16
C LEU A 136 10.79 17.06 1.11
N LEU A 137 10.55 16.03 1.92
CA LEU A 137 9.50 16.01 2.93
C LEU A 137 9.75 17.08 3.99
N GLU A 138 10.97 17.17 4.53
CA GLU A 138 11.33 18.16 5.54
C GLU A 138 11.10 19.59 5.04
N ARG A 139 11.53 19.89 3.80
CA ARG A 139 11.27 21.20 3.15
C ARG A 139 9.78 21.52 2.99
N ALA A 140 8.93 20.51 2.91
CA ALA A 140 7.48 20.63 2.83
C ALA A 140 6.78 20.58 4.21
N GLY A 141 7.52 20.46 5.32
CA GLY A 141 6.96 20.30 6.66
C GLY A 141 6.32 18.93 6.89
N LEU A 142 6.72 17.93 6.11
CA LEU A 142 6.29 16.52 6.21
C LEU A 142 7.46 15.66 6.70
N ARG A 143 7.16 14.40 7.03
CA ARG A 143 8.14 13.40 7.45
C ARG A 143 7.59 11.99 7.23
N PHE A 144 8.45 10.99 7.38
CA PHE A 144 7.99 9.62 7.60
C PHE A 144 7.55 9.48 9.07
N ASP A 145 6.27 9.24 9.31
CA ASP A 145 5.73 9.00 10.66
C ASP A 145 5.89 7.52 11.04
N TYR A 146 5.76 6.62 10.07
CA TYR A 146 5.95 5.19 10.25
C TYR A 146 6.83 4.59 9.17
N THR A 147 7.58 3.53 9.51
CA THR A 147 8.34 2.74 8.54
C THR A 147 8.14 1.24 8.79
N VAL A 148 7.83 0.49 7.73
CA VAL A 148 7.83 -0.97 7.72
C VAL A 148 9.10 -1.45 7.03
N LEU A 149 9.84 -2.33 7.70
CA LEU A 149 11.03 -2.98 7.16
C LEU A 149 10.80 -4.49 7.09
N ILE A 150 10.88 -5.05 5.89
CA ILE A 150 10.94 -6.49 5.67
C ILE A 150 12.33 -6.80 5.12
N PRO A 151 13.19 -7.50 5.89
CA PRO A 151 14.58 -7.73 5.51
C PRO A 151 14.73 -8.29 4.09
N ASN A 152 15.59 -7.67 3.28
CA ASN A 152 15.87 -8.04 1.88
C ASN A 152 14.64 -8.02 0.95
N ARG A 153 13.56 -7.31 1.31
CA ARG A 153 12.30 -7.31 0.56
C ARG A 153 11.73 -5.90 0.38
N VAL A 154 11.37 -5.26 1.49
CA VAL A 154 10.62 -3.99 1.46
C VAL A 154 11.15 -3.02 2.50
N ARG A 155 11.30 -1.76 2.08
CA ARG A 155 11.29 -0.60 2.98
C ARG A 155 10.12 0.28 2.57
N ALA A 156 9.12 0.41 3.42
CA ALA A 156 7.93 1.20 3.16
C ALA A 156 7.77 2.29 4.23
N GLY A 157 7.54 3.53 3.83
CA GLY A 157 7.46 4.68 4.72
C GLY A 157 6.14 5.41 4.55
N TYR A 158 5.47 5.71 5.64
CA TYR A 158 4.16 6.37 5.65
C TYR A 158 4.30 7.84 6.01
N ILE A 159 3.69 8.70 5.20
CA ILE A 159 3.69 10.16 5.35
C ILE A 159 2.26 10.62 5.58
N ASP A 160 2.00 11.30 6.71
CA ASP A 160 0.65 11.76 7.01
C ASP A 160 0.28 12.95 6.12
N THR A 161 -0.44 12.66 5.04
CA THR A 161 -1.01 13.68 4.16
C THR A 161 -2.53 13.77 4.31
N SER A 162 -3.11 13.13 5.33
CA SER A 162 -4.56 12.98 5.45
C SER A 162 -5.31 14.29 5.62
N SER A 163 -4.73 15.27 6.31
CA SER A 163 -5.33 16.60 6.48
C SER A 163 -5.37 17.41 5.18
N ALA A 164 -4.43 17.17 4.27
CA ALA A 164 -4.32 17.89 2.99
C ALA A 164 -4.97 17.15 1.82
N LEU A 165 -4.85 15.82 1.78
CA LEU A 165 -5.20 14.97 0.63
C LEU A 165 -6.27 13.92 0.97
N GLY A 166 -6.58 13.71 2.25
CA GLY A 166 -7.59 12.73 2.69
C GLY A 166 -7.08 11.29 2.82
N HIS A 167 -5.80 11.02 2.54
CA HIS A 167 -5.17 9.70 2.65
C HIS A 167 -3.72 9.82 3.15
N TRP A 168 -3.09 8.71 3.52
CA TRP A 168 -1.63 8.63 3.66
C TRP A 168 -0.96 8.45 2.29
N LEU A 169 0.31 8.83 2.20
CA LEU A 169 1.20 8.33 1.15
C LEU A 169 2.10 7.26 1.76
N GLU A 170 2.15 6.09 1.13
CA GLU A 170 3.14 5.05 1.43
C GLU A 170 4.19 5.04 0.32
N VAL A 171 5.46 5.16 0.68
CA VAL A 171 6.58 5.15 -0.26
C VAL A 171 7.39 3.89 -0.07
N CYS A 172 7.45 3.08 -1.13
CA CYS A 172 8.06 1.76 -1.12
C CYS A 172 9.36 1.72 -1.91
N GLN A 173 10.39 1.18 -1.30
CA GLN A 173 11.53 0.58 -1.98
C GLN A 173 11.30 -0.93 -2.01
N LEU A 174 10.90 -1.43 -3.19
CA LEU A 174 10.58 -2.84 -3.42
C LEU A 174 11.76 -3.52 -4.09
N GLN A 175 12.22 -4.64 -3.54
CA GLN A 175 13.22 -5.47 -4.22
C GLN A 175 12.63 -6.13 -5.46
N GLN A 176 13.50 -6.61 -6.35
CA GLN A 176 13.10 -7.21 -7.61
C GLN A 176 12.08 -8.36 -7.39
N GLU A 177 12.35 -9.24 -6.42
CA GLU A 177 11.46 -10.36 -6.09
C GLU A 177 10.04 -9.90 -5.72
N ASP A 178 9.90 -8.79 -5.01
CA ASP A 178 8.60 -8.21 -4.66
C ASP A 178 7.89 -7.66 -5.89
N THR A 179 8.60 -6.91 -6.75
CA THR A 179 8.01 -6.39 -8.00
C THR A 179 7.58 -7.52 -8.95
N GLU A 180 8.33 -8.62 -9.00
CA GLU A 180 7.99 -9.80 -9.79
C GLU A 180 6.77 -10.53 -9.22
N PHE A 181 6.71 -10.70 -7.89
CA PHE A 181 5.55 -11.26 -7.21
C PHE A 181 4.28 -10.45 -7.49
N PHE A 182 4.31 -9.14 -7.28
CA PHE A 182 3.18 -8.25 -7.52
C PHE A 182 2.77 -8.21 -9.00
N SER A 183 3.73 -8.23 -9.92
CA SER A 183 3.44 -8.37 -11.35
C SER A 183 2.74 -9.68 -11.68
N GLY A 184 3.11 -10.77 -11.00
CA GLY A 184 2.43 -12.07 -11.09
C GLY A 184 0.99 -11.99 -10.62
N LEU A 185 0.75 -11.42 -9.42
CA LEU A 185 -0.59 -11.23 -8.86
C LEU A 185 -1.50 -10.46 -9.82
N VAL A 186 -1.00 -9.40 -10.45
CA VAL A 186 -1.77 -8.60 -11.40
C VAL A 186 -2.08 -9.38 -12.68
N ARG A 187 -1.11 -10.12 -13.22
CA ARG A 187 -1.31 -10.94 -14.43
C ARG A 187 -2.31 -12.07 -14.18
N ASP A 188 -2.23 -12.71 -13.03
CA ASP A 188 -3.04 -13.89 -12.71
C ASP A 188 -4.48 -13.51 -12.29
N SER A 189 -4.73 -12.21 -12.08
CA SER A 189 -6.05 -11.62 -11.78
C SER A 189 -6.84 -11.14 -13.02
N ALA A 190 -6.31 -11.36 -14.22
CA ALA A 190 -6.87 -10.90 -15.50
C ALA A 190 -7.54 -12.02 -16.30
#